data_AF-A0A7Z8QMV9-F1
#
_entry.id   AF-A0A7Z8QMV9-F1
#
_cell.length_a   1.000
_cell.length_b   1.000
_cell.length_c   1.000
_cell.angle_alpha   90.00
_cell.angle_beta   90.00
_cell.angle_gamma   90.00
#
_symmetry.space_group_name_H-M   'P 1'
#
loop_
_entity.id
_entity.type
_entity.pdbx_description
1 polymer ?
#
loop_
_entity_poly.entity_id
_entity_poly.type
_entity_poly.pdbx_seq_one_letter_code
_entity_poly.pdbx_strand_id
1 'polypeptide(L)'
;MSIQQEIILRHKSSGHVRFQIPERLCSDEVASFVSDAINDFDGVYRVNLFRNKQKLAIRFVEENLPFQELVQQLLTLLSDLEKKGFFKAKPDAIKTSSFTNNLKLSNWKGTRWAKDKYTETKETAQAISILAKLGLKKKPEILANPEKTLITFFNDVLVLFLIKIHWKLISKKWILAPLKYRYQWLTIFYLMFLFIRSKTTKK
;
A
#
# COMPACT_ATOMS: atom_id res chain seq x y z
N MET A 1 12.72 2.68 22.04
CA MET A 1 12.24 2.80 20.65
C MET A 1 11.93 4.27 20.43
N SER A 2 12.64 4.94 19.52
CA SER A 2 12.34 6.36 19.21
C SER A 2 11.03 6.44 18.43
N ILE A 3 10.21 7.43 18.76
CA ILE A 3 8.85 7.61 18.22
C ILE A 3 8.84 7.78 16.71
N GLN A 4 9.96 8.22 16.14
CA GLN A 4 10.17 8.37 14.70
C GLN A 4 10.07 7.04 13.95
N GLN A 5 10.50 5.93 14.56
CA GLN A 5 10.48 4.60 13.95
C GLN A 5 9.08 3.98 13.96
N GLU A 6 8.15 4.54 14.75
CA GLU A 6 6.77 4.06 14.86
C GLU A 6 5.81 4.77 13.88
N ILE A 7 6.27 5.82 13.18
CA ILE A 7 5.47 6.54 12.18
C ILE A 7 5.61 5.88 10.81
N ILE A 8 4.52 5.32 10.32
CA ILE A 8 4.50 4.53 9.07
C ILE A 8 3.76 5.31 7.98
N LEU A 9 4.41 5.54 6.84
CA LEU A 9 3.75 6.08 5.65
C LEU A 9 2.76 5.06 5.10
N ARG A 10 1.47 5.40 5.09
CA ARG A 10 0.41 4.51 4.56
C ARG A 10 0.02 4.82 3.12
N HIS A 11 0.12 6.07 2.70
CA HIS A 11 -0.30 6.49 1.36
C HIS A 11 0.39 7.77 0.95
N LYS A 12 0.86 7.82 -0.31
CA LYS A 12 1.46 8.99 -0.94
C LYS A 12 0.78 9.24 -2.29
N SER A 13 0.33 10.46 -2.50
CA SER A 13 -0.24 10.99 -3.75
C SER A 13 0.22 12.44 -3.93
N SER A 14 0.14 12.98 -5.15
CA SER A 14 0.46 14.39 -5.38
C SER A 14 -0.36 15.30 -4.47
N GLY A 15 0.32 16.18 -3.74
CA GLY A 15 -0.27 17.10 -2.77
C GLY A 15 -1.01 16.49 -1.56
N HIS A 16 -0.89 15.18 -1.30
CA HIS A 16 -1.55 14.56 -0.16
C HIS A 16 -0.82 13.31 0.35
N VAL A 17 -0.58 13.28 1.66
CA VAL A 17 0.15 12.21 2.34
C VAL A 17 -0.62 11.74 3.58
N ARG A 18 -0.59 10.43 3.84
CA ARG A 18 -1.18 9.82 5.04
C ARG A 18 -0.15 9.02 5.82
N PHE A 19 -0.04 9.33 7.10
CA PHE A 19 0.80 8.62 8.06
C PHE A 19 -0.05 7.89 9.09
N GLN A 20 0.44 6.74 9.55
CA GLN A 20 0.02 6.12 10.79
C GLN A 20 0.90 6.64 11.91
N ILE A 21 0.28 7.05 13.01
CA ILE A 21 0.95 7.66 14.16
C ILE A 21 0.76 6.80 15.41
N PRO A 22 1.76 6.65 16.27
CA PRO A 22 1.62 5.91 17.52
C PRO A 22 0.67 6.57 18.53
N GLU A 23 0.13 5.74 19.42
CA GLU A 23 -0.83 6.13 20.47
C GLU A 23 -0.27 7.24 21.40
N ARG A 24 1.07 7.34 21.53
CA ARG A 24 1.78 8.35 22.34
C ARG A 24 1.66 9.78 21.81
N LEU A 25 1.40 9.93 20.52
CA LEU A 25 1.19 11.22 19.84
C LEU A 25 -0.29 11.63 19.80
N CYS A 26 -1.18 10.80 20.36
CA CYS A 26 -2.63 11.00 20.32
C CYS A 26 -3.20 11.67 21.58
N SER A 27 -2.36 12.10 22.53
CA SER A 27 -2.82 12.94 23.66
C SER A 27 -3.33 14.28 23.15
N ASP A 28 -4.35 14.84 23.81
CA ASP A 28 -5.10 16.01 23.32
C ASP A 28 -4.19 17.22 23.05
N GLU A 29 -3.36 17.56 24.04
CA GLU A 29 -2.43 18.69 24.00
C GLU A 29 -1.36 18.53 22.91
N VAL A 30 -0.76 17.34 22.82
CA VAL A 30 0.30 17.04 21.86
C VAL A 30 -0.25 16.99 20.44
N ALA A 31 -1.43 16.41 20.25
CA ALA A 31 -2.06 16.30 18.94
C ALA A 31 -2.44 17.67 18.37
N SER A 32 -2.97 18.57 19.20
CA SER A 32 -3.27 19.95 18.78
C SER A 32 -2.00 20.73 18.47
N PHE A 33 -0.99 20.66 19.35
CA PHE A 33 0.29 21.32 19.10
C PHE A 33 0.97 20.83 17.82
N VAL A 34 0.98 19.52 17.59
CA VAL A 34 1.56 18.92 16.37
C VAL A 34 0.74 19.30 15.14
N SER A 35 -0.60 19.36 15.21
CA SER A 35 -1.40 19.79 14.07
C SER A 35 -1.15 21.26 13.71
N ASP A 36 -1.03 22.13 14.72
CA ASP A 36 -0.80 23.56 14.52
C ASP A 36 0.60 23.79 13.95
N ALA A 37 1.63 23.16 14.52
CA ALA A 37 3.00 23.28 14.05
C ALA A 37 3.21 22.75 12.62
N ILE A 38 2.47 21.72 12.20
CA ILE A 38 2.53 21.22 10.80
C ILE A 38 1.73 22.15 9.87
N ASN A 39 0.69 22.82 10.36
CA ASN A 39 -0.10 23.75 9.58
C ASN A 39 0.64 25.08 9.32
N ASP A 40 1.61 25.42 10.16
CA ASP A 40 2.49 26.58 10.00
C ASP A 40 3.58 26.38 8.92
N PHE A 41 3.74 25.16 8.38
CA PHE A 41 4.69 24.90 7.31
C PHE A 41 4.25 25.57 6.00
N ASP A 42 5.18 26.29 5.37
CA ASP A 42 4.92 26.94 4.09
C ASP A 42 4.58 25.90 3.00
N GLY A 43 3.43 26.08 2.35
CA GLY A 43 2.89 25.13 1.37
C GLY A 43 1.96 24.05 1.95
N VAL A 44 1.82 23.91 3.27
CA VAL A 44 0.77 23.07 3.88
C VAL A 44 -0.50 23.88 4.06
N TYR A 45 -1.62 23.40 3.55
CA TYR A 45 -2.90 24.12 3.67
C TYR A 45 -3.93 23.38 4.53
N ARG A 46 -3.69 22.10 4.84
CA ARG A 46 -4.59 21.33 5.70
C ARG A 46 -3.91 20.15 6.36
N VAL A 47 -4.09 20.07 7.68
CA VAL A 47 -3.65 18.95 8.51
C VAL A 47 -4.84 18.39 9.27
N ASN A 48 -5.07 17.08 9.16
CA ASN A 48 -6.09 16.37 9.92
C ASN A 48 -5.45 15.24 10.72
N LEU A 49 -5.45 15.36 12.05
CA LEU A 49 -4.99 14.31 12.97
C LEU A 49 -6.20 13.61 13.61
N PHE A 50 -6.42 12.35 13.23
CA PHE A 50 -7.47 11.49 13.77
C PHE A 50 -6.95 10.69 14.95
N ARG A 51 -7.11 11.22 16.17
CA ARG A 51 -6.62 10.61 17.43
C ARG A 51 -7.15 9.19 17.65
N ASN A 52 -8.46 8.99 17.45
CA ASN A 52 -9.11 7.67 17.61
C ASN A 52 -8.65 6.62 16.58
N LYS A 53 -8.17 7.07 15.42
CA LYS A 53 -7.75 6.19 14.31
C LYS A 53 -6.24 6.17 14.11
N GLN A 54 -5.48 6.87 14.97
CA GLN A 54 -4.01 6.96 14.89
C GLN A 54 -3.53 7.36 13.49
N LYS A 55 -4.24 8.30 12.86
CA LYS A 55 -4.03 8.64 11.45
C LYS A 55 -3.78 10.13 11.30
N LEU A 56 -2.72 10.49 10.60
CA LEU A 56 -2.44 11.86 10.18
C LEU A 56 -2.58 11.95 8.67
N ALA A 57 -3.33 12.94 8.21
CA ALA A 57 -3.43 13.29 6.80
C ALA A 57 -2.98 14.74 6.61
N ILE A 58 -1.98 14.92 5.76
CA ILE A 58 -1.45 16.24 5.40
C ILE A 58 -1.76 16.48 3.94
N ARG A 59 -2.28 17.67 3.62
CA ARG A 59 -2.42 18.16 2.26
C ARG A 59 -1.54 19.39 2.07
N PHE A 60 -0.76 19.37 1.02
CA PHE A 60 0.24 20.39 0.71
C PHE A 60 0.28 20.65 -0.80
N VAL A 61 0.87 21.77 -1.19
CA VAL A 61 1.11 22.13 -2.59
C VAL A 61 2.52 21.67 -2.94
N GLU A 62 2.62 20.70 -3.85
CA GLU A 62 3.89 20.05 -4.21
C GLU A 62 4.88 21.00 -4.92
N GLU A 63 4.38 22.09 -5.52
CA GLU A 63 5.18 23.12 -6.17
C GLU A 63 5.97 23.99 -5.17
N ASN A 64 5.42 24.22 -3.98
CA ASN A 64 6.04 25.08 -2.96
C ASN A 64 6.84 24.27 -1.93
N LEU A 65 6.40 23.04 -1.64
CA LEU A 65 7.04 22.19 -0.63
C LEU A 65 7.21 20.77 -1.19
N PRO A 66 8.43 20.40 -1.65
CA PRO A 66 8.69 19.05 -2.09
C PRO A 66 8.57 18.07 -0.91
N PHE A 67 8.09 16.86 -1.20
CA PHE A 67 7.82 15.85 -0.17
C PHE A 67 9.01 15.56 0.76
N GLN A 68 10.24 15.62 0.23
CA GLN A 68 11.44 15.36 1.02
C GLN A 68 11.67 16.41 2.11
N GLU A 69 11.44 17.69 1.80
CA GLU A 69 11.54 18.79 2.75
C GLU A 69 10.46 18.70 3.82
N LEU A 70 9.22 18.38 3.44
CA LEU A 70 8.11 18.14 4.37
C LEU A 70 8.46 17.04 5.39
N VAL A 71 9.01 15.92 4.92
CA VAL A 71 9.40 14.80 5.81
C VAL A 71 10.56 15.21 6.73
N GLN A 72 11.55 15.95 6.22
CA GLN A 72 12.65 16.44 7.04
C GLN A 72 12.16 17.39 8.14
N GLN A 73 11.31 18.37 7.79
CA GLN A 73 10.72 19.30 8.76
C GLN A 73 9.89 18.57 9.82
N LEU A 74 9.09 17.58 9.41
CA LEU A 74 8.29 16.76 10.31
C LEU A 74 9.17 15.94 11.27
N LEU A 75 10.27 15.35 10.78
CA LEU A 75 11.22 14.62 11.63
C LEU A 75 11.95 15.54 12.60
N THR A 76 12.32 16.75 12.16
CA THR A 76 12.95 17.77 13.03
C THR A 76 12.00 18.19 14.14
N LEU A 77 10.74 18.52 13.81
CA LEU A 77 9.72 18.85 14.82
C LEU A 77 9.52 17.72 15.83
N LEU A 78 9.42 16.47 15.36
CA LEU A 78 9.26 15.32 16.25
C LEU A 78 10.51 15.08 17.12
N SER A 79 11.72 15.30 16.59
CA SER A 79 12.96 15.22 17.36
C SER A 79 12.98 16.27 18.47
N ASP A 80 12.57 17.49 18.16
CA ASP A 80 12.55 18.60 19.11
C ASP A 80 11.48 18.38 20.20
N LEU A 81 10.34 17.81 19.83
CA LEU A 81 9.31 17.40 20.79
C LEU A 81 9.75 16.24 21.69
N GLU A 82 10.53 15.30 21.15
CA GLU A 82 11.13 14.21 21.92
C GLU A 82 12.15 14.73 22.92
N LYS A 83 13.02 15.66 22.50
CA LYS A 83 13.99 16.35 23.38
C LYS A 83 13.31 17.18 24.46
N LYS A 84 12.22 17.87 24.13
CA LYS A 84 11.41 18.65 25.08
C LYS A 84 10.58 17.78 26.04
N GLY A 85 10.59 16.45 25.87
CA GLY A 85 9.98 15.51 26.81
C GLY A 85 8.46 15.39 26.70
N PHE A 86 7.83 15.93 25.64
CA PHE A 86 6.38 15.88 25.42
C PHE A 86 5.82 14.46 25.28
N PHE A 87 6.68 13.49 24.97
CA PHE A 87 6.31 12.09 24.84
C PHE A 87 6.60 11.22 26.06
N LYS A 88 7.08 11.81 27.17
CA LYS A 88 7.18 11.09 28.44
C LYS A 88 5.78 10.92 28.98
N ALA A 89 5.39 9.67 29.21
CA ALA A 89 4.17 9.34 29.92
C ALA A 89 4.13 10.16 31.23
N LYS A 90 3.02 10.86 31.44
CA LYS A 90 2.70 11.51 32.71
C LYS A 90 3.03 10.54 33.85
N PRO A 91 3.92 10.88 34.80
CA PRO A 91 4.04 10.11 36.02
C PRO A 91 2.78 10.42 36.82
N ASP A 92 1.76 9.57 36.70
CA ASP A 92 0.61 9.71 37.58
C ASP A 92 1.09 9.50 39.02
N ALA A 93 0.78 10.50 39.80
CA ALA A 93 1.20 10.68 41.17
C ALA A 93 0.82 9.49 42.05
N ILE A 94 1.74 9.23 42.97
CA ILE A 94 1.63 8.34 44.12
C ILE A 94 0.26 8.51 44.80
N LYS A 95 -0.54 7.43 44.80
CA LYS A 95 -1.55 7.19 45.83
C LYS A 95 -1.36 5.79 46.39
N THR A 96 -0.97 5.77 47.65
CA THR A 96 -0.77 4.61 48.52
C THR A 96 -2.12 3.93 48.78
N SER A 97 -2.25 2.65 48.41
CA SER A 97 -3.13 1.70 49.13
C SER A 97 -2.77 0.25 48.79
N SER A 98 -2.11 -0.40 49.75
CA SER A 98 -2.13 -1.82 50.11
C SER A 98 -2.65 -2.87 49.10
N PHE A 99 -1.73 -3.79 48.75
CA PHE A 99 -1.86 -5.26 48.65
C PHE A 99 -3.26 -5.87 48.52
N THR A 100 -3.50 -6.56 47.39
CA THR A 100 -3.91 -7.98 47.36
C THR A 100 -3.45 -8.64 46.06
N ASN A 101 -2.86 -9.83 46.17
CA ASN A 101 -2.44 -10.70 45.07
C ASN A 101 -3.61 -11.08 44.15
N ASN A 102 -3.46 -10.81 42.85
CA ASN A 102 -3.95 -11.72 41.82
C ASN A 102 -3.19 -11.50 40.52
N LEU A 103 -2.25 -12.40 40.25
CA LEU A 103 -1.64 -12.59 38.93
C LEU A 103 -2.76 -12.98 37.94
N LYS A 104 -3.28 -12.00 37.20
CA LYS A 104 -3.96 -12.23 35.92
C LYS A 104 -3.33 -11.34 34.86
N LEU A 105 -2.41 -11.96 34.13
CA LEU A 105 -1.75 -11.44 32.94
C LEU A 105 -2.77 -11.34 31.78
N SER A 106 -3.69 -10.40 31.88
CA SER A 106 -4.84 -10.26 30.99
C SER A 106 -5.00 -8.80 30.58
N ASN A 107 -4.77 -8.55 29.27
CA ASN A 107 -5.14 -7.36 28.48
C ASN A 107 -4.00 -6.50 27.92
N TRP A 108 -2.96 -7.14 27.37
CA TRP A 108 -2.10 -6.49 26.38
C TRP A 108 -2.86 -6.37 25.04
N LYS A 109 -3.17 -5.15 24.60
CA LYS A 109 -3.88 -4.84 23.33
C LYS A 109 -3.28 -5.48 22.06
N GLY A 110 -2.03 -5.94 22.11
CA GLY A 110 -1.30 -6.56 20.98
C GLY A 110 -1.79 -7.97 20.63
N THR A 111 -2.31 -8.74 21.60
CA THR A 111 -2.89 -10.06 21.33
C THR A 111 -4.26 -10.00 20.67
N ARG A 112 -4.95 -8.86 20.73
CA ARG A 112 -6.27 -8.67 20.10
C ARG A 112 -6.14 -8.41 18.59
N TRP A 113 -5.15 -7.63 18.15
CA TRP A 113 -4.81 -7.46 16.73
C TRP A 113 -4.34 -8.77 16.08
N ALA A 114 -3.52 -9.56 16.80
CA ALA A 114 -3.12 -10.87 16.32
C ALA A 114 -4.34 -11.81 16.22
N LYS A 115 -5.19 -11.87 17.25
CA LYS A 115 -6.40 -12.71 17.22
C LYS A 115 -7.38 -12.30 16.11
N ASP A 116 -7.62 -11.01 15.89
CA ASP A 116 -8.52 -10.55 14.83
C ASP A 116 -7.94 -10.82 13.43
N LYS A 117 -6.61 -10.70 13.24
CA LYS A 117 -5.91 -11.14 12.01
C LYS A 117 -5.95 -12.66 11.83
N TYR A 118 -5.90 -13.43 12.92
CA TYR A 118 -6.01 -14.90 12.89
C TYR A 118 -7.44 -15.37 12.62
N THR A 119 -8.47 -14.64 13.05
CA THR A 119 -9.86 -14.97 12.72
C THR A 119 -10.18 -14.62 11.27
N GLU A 120 -9.72 -13.48 10.76
CA GLU A 120 -9.87 -13.12 9.35
C GLU A 120 -9.11 -14.09 8.41
N THR A 121 -7.91 -14.55 8.81
CA THR A 121 -7.17 -15.58 8.05
C THR A 121 -7.79 -16.97 8.18
N LYS A 122 -8.45 -17.30 9.29
CA LYS A 122 -9.24 -18.53 9.40
C LYS A 122 -10.47 -18.50 8.51
N GLU A 123 -11.13 -17.36 8.36
CA GLU A 123 -12.28 -17.19 7.48
C GLU A 123 -11.87 -17.19 6.01
N THR A 124 -10.74 -16.56 5.65
CA THR A 124 -10.19 -16.68 4.29
C THR A 124 -9.62 -18.07 4.02
N ALA A 125 -9.01 -18.74 4.99
CA ALA A 125 -8.57 -20.13 4.86
C ALA A 125 -9.76 -21.09 4.80
N GLN A 126 -10.86 -20.83 5.52
CA GLN A 126 -12.10 -21.57 5.38
C GLN A 126 -12.70 -21.35 4.01
N ALA A 127 -12.79 -20.11 3.52
CA ALA A 127 -13.25 -19.82 2.16
C ALA A 127 -12.36 -20.47 1.09
N ILE A 128 -11.03 -20.46 1.24
CA ILE A 128 -10.08 -21.16 0.36
C ILE A 128 -10.27 -22.67 0.46
N SER A 129 -10.49 -23.22 1.65
CA SER A 129 -10.71 -24.67 1.84
C SER A 129 -12.08 -25.11 1.33
N ILE A 130 -13.10 -24.25 1.41
CA ILE A 130 -14.42 -24.45 0.82
C ILE A 130 -14.29 -24.38 -0.69
N LEU A 131 -13.58 -23.40 -1.26
CA LEU A 131 -13.27 -23.33 -2.70
C LEU A 131 -12.43 -24.52 -3.19
N ALA A 132 -11.51 -25.02 -2.37
CA ALA A 132 -10.74 -26.23 -2.65
C ALA A 132 -11.61 -27.50 -2.60
N LYS A 133 -12.56 -27.57 -1.65
CA LYS A 133 -13.53 -28.68 -1.52
C LYS A 133 -14.64 -28.62 -2.58
N LEU A 134 -14.98 -27.43 -3.10
CA LEU A 134 -16.03 -27.22 -4.10
C LEU A 134 -15.58 -27.47 -5.56
N GLY A 135 -14.37 -27.99 -5.80
CA GLY A 135 -14.07 -28.65 -7.07
C GLY A 135 -13.24 -27.88 -8.09
N LEU A 136 -12.50 -26.82 -7.72
CA LEU A 136 -11.45 -26.28 -8.58
C LEU A 136 -10.10 -26.97 -8.29
N LYS A 137 -9.96 -28.21 -8.77
CA LYS A 137 -8.68 -28.94 -8.86
C LYS A 137 -7.75 -28.34 -9.92
N LYS A 138 -7.43 -27.05 -9.82
CA LYS A 138 -6.25 -26.50 -10.48
C LYS A 138 -5.45 -25.74 -9.46
N LYS A 139 -4.37 -26.37 -8.98
CA LYS A 139 -3.24 -25.64 -8.39
C LYS A 139 -2.96 -24.44 -9.31
N PRO A 140 -2.75 -23.21 -8.79
CA PRO A 140 -2.44 -22.10 -9.67
C PRO A 140 -1.19 -22.50 -10.45
N GLU A 141 -1.30 -22.63 -11.77
CA GLU A 141 -0.20 -23.04 -12.67
C GLU A 141 1.05 -22.13 -12.49
N ILE A 142 0.83 -20.96 -11.90
CA ILE A 142 1.80 -19.99 -11.37
C ILE A 142 2.85 -20.65 -10.46
N LEU A 143 2.45 -21.58 -9.57
CA LEU A 143 3.36 -22.26 -8.63
C LEU A 143 4.04 -23.49 -9.23
N ALA A 144 3.46 -24.07 -10.30
CA ALA A 144 4.00 -25.28 -10.91
C ALA A 144 5.08 -24.96 -11.96
N ASN A 145 4.95 -23.84 -12.69
CA ASN A 145 5.92 -23.40 -13.69
C ASN A 145 5.95 -21.86 -13.74
N PRO A 146 6.67 -21.20 -12.80
CA PRO A 146 6.71 -19.74 -12.74
C PRO A 146 7.28 -19.12 -14.02
N GLU A 147 8.30 -19.72 -14.62
CA GLU A 147 8.92 -19.24 -15.86
C GLU A 147 7.95 -19.23 -17.05
N LYS A 148 7.21 -20.32 -17.28
CA LYS A 148 6.22 -20.42 -18.36
C LYS A 148 5.06 -19.44 -18.15
N THR A 149 4.71 -19.19 -16.89
CA THR A 149 3.67 -18.23 -16.51
C THR A 149 4.13 -16.79 -16.78
N LEU A 150 5.37 -16.45 -16.40
CA LEU A 150 5.97 -15.15 -16.69
C LEU A 150 6.08 -14.89 -18.19
N ILE A 151 6.59 -15.85 -18.97
CA ILE A 151 6.67 -15.73 -20.43
C ILE A 151 5.28 -15.51 -21.03
N THR A 152 4.28 -16.24 -20.56
CA THR A 152 2.89 -16.07 -21.02
C THR A 152 2.33 -14.69 -20.67
N PHE A 153 2.61 -14.20 -19.46
CA PHE A 153 2.19 -12.88 -18.99
C PHE A 153 2.84 -11.76 -19.81
N PHE A 154 4.16 -11.77 -19.99
CA PHE A 154 4.86 -10.77 -20.78
C PHE A 154 4.41 -10.77 -22.25
N ASN A 155 4.14 -11.95 -22.80
CA ASN A 155 3.64 -12.09 -24.17
C ASN A 155 2.23 -11.47 -24.32
N ASP A 156 1.36 -11.66 -23.35
CA ASP A 156 0.02 -11.06 -23.34
C ASP A 156 0.08 -9.53 -23.21
N VAL A 157 0.92 -9.02 -22.31
CA VAL A 157 1.21 -7.58 -22.18
C VAL A 157 1.77 -7.00 -23.48
N LEU A 158 2.68 -7.72 -24.14
CA LEU A 158 3.27 -7.31 -25.41
C LEU A 158 2.21 -7.23 -26.51
N VAL A 159 1.31 -8.22 -26.61
CA VAL A 159 0.20 -8.19 -27.57
C VAL A 159 -0.72 -6.98 -27.33
N LEU A 160 -1.12 -6.74 -26.08
CA LEU A 160 -1.95 -5.57 -25.72
C LEU A 160 -1.24 -4.25 -26.07
N PHE A 161 0.07 -4.18 -25.86
CA PHE A 161 0.87 -3.01 -26.19
C PHE A 161 0.97 -2.79 -27.70
N LEU A 162 1.23 -3.83 -28.48
CA LEU A 162 1.27 -3.75 -29.95
C LEU A 162 -0.07 -3.30 -30.53
N ILE A 163 -1.19 -3.85 -30.02
CA ILE A 163 -2.54 -3.44 -30.40
C ILE A 163 -2.74 -1.96 -30.07
N LYS A 164 -2.41 -1.54 -28.84
CA LYS A 164 -2.57 -0.15 -28.41
C LYS A 164 -1.80 0.84 -29.30
N ILE A 165 -0.54 0.53 -29.64
CA ILE A 165 0.29 1.39 -30.51
C ILE A 165 -0.32 1.48 -31.91
N HIS A 166 -0.66 0.33 -32.50
CA HIS A 166 -1.06 0.26 -33.90
C HIS A 166 -2.57 0.50 -34.10
N TRP A 167 -3.34 0.68 -33.02
CA TRP A 167 -4.81 0.82 -33.07
C TRP A 167 -5.27 1.91 -34.04
N LYS A 168 -4.61 3.07 -34.03
CA LYS A 168 -4.93 4.18 -34.95
C LYS A 168 -4.63 3.84 -36.41
N LEU A 169 -3.60 3.06 -36.69
CA LEU A 169 -3.23 2.63 -38.05
C LEU A 169 -4.14 1.49 -38.54
N ILE A 170 -4.46 0.55 -37.65
CA ILE A 170 -5.37 -0.56 -37.93
C ILE A 170 -6.74 -0.02 -38.31
N SER A 171 -7.34 0.82 -37.45
CA SER A 171 -8.68 1.38 -37.66
C SER A 171 -8.77 2.31 -38.87
N LYS A 172 -7.80 3.21 -39.07
CA LYS A 172 -7.89 4.24 -40.13
C LYS A 172 -7.26 3.86 -41.46
N LYS A 173 -6.44 2.81 -41.54
CA LYS A 173 -5.72 2.47 -42.77
C LYS A 173 -5.87 0.99 -43.14
N TRP A 174 -5.55 0.08 -42.21
CA TRP A 174 -5.43 -1.34 -42.56
C TRP A 174 -6.78 -2.01 -42.81
N ILE A 175 -7.83 -1.61 -42.08
CA ILE A 175 -9.20 -2.10 -42.29
C ILE A 175 -9.79 -1.56 -43.59
N LEU A 176 -9.55 -0.28 -43.90
CA LEU A 176 -10.11 0.37 -45.09
C LEU A 176 -9.47 -0.11 -46.40
N ALA A 177 -8.18 -0.50 -46.38
CA ALA A 177 -7.47 -0.96 -47.57
C ALA A 177 -6.58 -2.20 -47.25
N PRO A 178 -7.18 -3.37 -46.99
CA PRO A 178 -6.45 -4.53 -46.48
C PRO A 178 -5.38 -5.06 -47.44
N LEU A 179 -5.66 -5.09 -48.75
CA LEU A 179 -4.73 -5.54 -49.79
C LEU A 179 -3.50 -4.63 -49.92
N LYS A 180 -3.66 -3.32 -49.68
CA LYS A 180 -2.55 -2.35 -49.70
C LYS A 180 -1.59 -2.58 -48.54
N TYR A 181 -2.12 -3.01 -47.39
CA TYR A 181 -1.35 -3.31 -46.17
C TYR A 181 -1.12 -4.81 -45.95
N ARG A 182 -1.02 -5.58 -47.05
CA ARG A 182 -0.83 -7.04 -47.03
C ARG A 182 0.37 -7.50 -46.20
N TYR A 183 1.47 -6.77 -46.24
CA TYR A 183 2.68 -7.12 -45.48
C TYR A 183 2.46 -6.96 -43.97
N GLN A 184 1.75 -5.91 -43.55
CA GLN A 184 1.43 -5.66 -42.15
C GLN A 184 0.47 -6.73 -41.60
N TRP A 185 -0.53 -7.10 -42.40
CA TRP A 185 -1.40 -8.23 -42.10
C TRP A 185 -0.61 -9.55 -42.00
N LEU A 186 0.29 -9.82 -42.95
CA LEU A 186 1.16 -11.00 -42.92
C LEU A 186 2.02 -11.02 -41.65
N THR A 187 2.58 -9.88 -41.23
CA THR A 187 3.32 -9.77 -39.95
C THR A 187 2.44 -10.10 -38.75
N ILE A 188 1.20 -9.60 -38.68
CA ILE A 188 0.28 -9.94 -37.59
C ILE A 188 0.00 -11.45 -37.58
N PHE A 189 -0.35 -12.02 -38.73
CA PHE A 189 -0.61 -13.46 -38.86
C PHE A 189 0.63 -14.29 -38.51
N TYR A 190 1.81 -13.85 -38.91
CA TYR A 190 3.07 -14.52 -38.61
C TYR A 190 3.41 -14.46 -37.11
N LEU A 191 3.22 -13.32 -36.46
CA LEU A 191 3.41 -13.20 -35.01
C LEU A 191 2.40 -14.04 -34.24
N MET A 192 1.14 -14.08 -34.67
CA MET A 192 0.12 -14.96 -34.09
C MET A 192 0.46 -16.44 -34.31
N PHE A 193 0.97 -16.80 -35.48
CA PHE A 193 1.46 -18.15 -35.76
C PHE A 193 2.64 -18.53 -34.87
N LEU A 194 3.64 -17.66 -34.72
CA LEU A 194 4.77 -17.86 -33.80
C LEU A 194 4.29 -17.99 -32.34
N PHE A 195 3.30 -17.18 -31.94
CA PHE A 195 2.67 -17.28 -30.63
C PHE A 195 2.05 -18.65 -30.42
N ILE A 196 1.19 -19.11 -31.34
CA ILE A 196 0.53 -20.42 -31.26
C ILE A 196 1.58 -21.53 -31.24
N ARG A 197 2.57 -21.46 -32.14
CA ARG A 197 3.66 -22.42 -32.22
C ARG A 197 4.42 -22.52 -30.90
N SER A 198 4.73 -21.38 -30.27
CA SER A 198 5.43 -21.35 -28.97
C SER A 198 4.64 -22.07 -27.86
N LYS A 199 3.31 -22.05 -27.94
CA LYS A 199 2.42 -22.74 -26.99
C LYS A 199 2.32 -24.23 -27.26
N THR A 200 2.44 -24.64 -28.54
CA THR A 200 2.33 -26.04 -28.97
C THR A 200 3.64 -26.80 -28.98
N THR A 201 4.81 -26.13 -29.03
CA THR A 201 6.12 -26.76 -28.81
C THR A 201 6.29 -27.12 -27.34
N LYS A 202 5.54 -28.14 -26.91
CA LYS A 202 5.79 -28.94 -25.71
C LYS A 202 6.35 -30.27 -26.20
N LYS A 203 7.66 -30.34 -26.39
CA LYS A 203 8.42 -31.59 -26.28
C LYS A 203 9.41 -31.39 -25.14
#